data_AF-A0A8D8H5T8-F1
#
_entry.id   AF-A0A8D8H5T8-F1
#
_cell.length_a   1.000
_cell.length_b   1.000
_cell.length_c   1.000
_cell.angle_alpha   90.00
_cell.angle_beta   90.00
_cell.angle_gamma   90.00
#
_symmetry.space_group_name_H-M   'P 1'
#
loop_
_entity.id
_entity.type
_entity.pdbx_description
1 polymer ?
#
loop_
_entity_poly.entity_id
_entity_poly.type
_entity_poly.pdbx_seq_one_letter_code
_entity_poly.pdbx_strand_id
1 'polypeptide(L)'
;MVIDKDIDLEAGAAALKAWLITQPHLPQNIHPLLLKRYIHSTKGDLEYAKKIFVHGYTIRHNNPHIFGDRDPLEPKVQNVLKAIEYFTDDTRWKIDETRRTSYHKSHGTVELSGSLRKLEID
;
A
#
# COMPACT_ATOMS: atom_id res chain seq x y z
N MET A 1 23.14 -5.14 -2.10
CA MET A 1 22.60 -5.38 -3.45
C MET A 1 21.78 -6.67 -3.36
N VAL A 2 20.46 -6.54 -3.12
CA VAL A 2 19.58 -7.72 -3.13
C VAL A 2 19.47 -8.12 -4.59
N ILE A 3 19.91 -9.34 -4.91
CA ILE A 3 19.69 -9.93 -6.22
C ILE A 3 18.18 -10.02 -6.35
N ASP A 4 17.58 -9.17 -7.20
CA ASP A 4 16.19 -9.33 -7.59
C ASP A 4 16.14 -10.67 -8.33
N LYS A 5 15.71 -11.70 -7.61
CA LYS A 5 15.37 -12.97 -8.24
C LYS A 5 14.25 -12.63 -9.21
N ASP A 6 14.39 -13.04 -10.46
CA ASP A 6 13.28 -12.97 -11.40
C ASP A 6 12.17 -13.90 -10.87
N ILE A 7 11.19 -13.33 -10.18
CA ILE A 7 10.12 -14.07 -9.53
C ILE A 7 9.01 -14.25 -10.56
N ASP A 8 8.80 -15.49 -10.99
CA ASP A 8 7.64 -15.84 -11.79
C ASP A 8 6.36 -15.78 -10.94
N LEU A 9 5.68 -14.63 -11.02
CA LEU A 9 4.44 -14.37 -10.29
C LEU A 9 3.27 -15.22 -10.79
N GLU A 10 3.25 -15.59 -12.07
CA GLU A 10 2.18 -16.40 -12.65
C GLU A 10 2.27 -17.83 -12.14
N ALA A 11 3.45 -18.44 -12.24
CA ALA A 11 3.70 -19.80 -11.75
C ALA A 11 3.47 -19.89 -10.23
N GLY A 12 3.95 -18.92 -9.47
CA GLY A 12 3.73 -18.86 -8.02
C GLY A 12 2.24 -18.74 -7.67
N ALA A 13 1.50 -17.86 -8.36
CA ALA A 13 0.07 -17.68 -8.11
C ALA A 13 -0.74 -18.93 -8.49
N ALA A 14 -0.37 -19.61 -9.59
CA ALA A 14 -0.98 -20.88 -9.99
C ALA A 14 -0.73 -21.98 -8.95
N ALA A 15 0.49 -22.10 -8.43
CA ALA A 15 0.83 -23.06 -7.38
C ALA A 15 0.07 -22.77 -6.07
N LEU A 16 -0.03 -21.49 -5.68
CA LEU A 16 -0.82 -21.09 -4.51
C LEU A 16 -2.31 -21.38 -4.69
N LYS A 17 -2.86 -21.13 -5.89
CA LYS A 17 -4.25 -21.47 -6.22
C LYS A 17 -4.52 -22.97 -6.16
N ALA A 18 -3.62 -23.78 -6.70
CA ALA A 18 -3.73 -25.24 -6.66
C ALA A 18 -3.74 -25.75 -5.21
N TRP A 19 -2.85 -25.21 -4.36
CA TRP A 19 -2.87 -25.51 -2.94
C TRP A 19 -4.17 -25.08 -2.26
N LEU A 20 -4.70 -23.89 -2.57
CA LEU A 20 -5.93 -23.38 -1.96
C LEU A 20 -7.15 -24.28 -2.18
N ILE A 21 -7.24 -24.95 -3.34
CA ILE A 21 -8.30 -25.93 -3.65
C ILE A 21 -8.28 -27.11 -2.67
N THR A 22 -7.10 -27.47 -2.15
CA THR A 22 -6.96 -28.55 -1.15
C THR A 22 -7.45 -28.15 0.25
N GLN A 23 -7.72 -26.86 0.48
CA GLN A 23 -8.07 -26.29 1.78
C GLN A 23 -9.51 -25.72 1.75
N PRO A 24 -10.55 -26.56 1.86
CA PRO A 24 -11.95 -26.14 1.67
C PRO A 24 -12.45 -25.15 2.74
N HIS A 25 -11.78 -25.07 3.89
CA HIS A 25 -12.09 -24.11 4.95
C HIS A 25 -11.62 -22.69 4.65
N LEU A 26 -10.76 -22.51 3.64
CA LEU A 26 -10.29 -21.20 3.20
C LEU A 26 -11.18 -20.66 2.05
N PRO A 27 -11.24 -19.33 1.87
CA PRO A 27 -12.04 -18.75 0.79
C PRO A 27 -11.51 -19.15 -0.58
N GLN A 28 -12.39 -19.68 -1.42
CA GLN A 28 -12.02 -20.21 -2.74
C GLN A 28 -12.10 -19.17 -3.86
N ASN A 29 -12.99 -18.18 -3.72
CA ASN A 29 -13.17 -17.13 -4.71
C ASN A 29 -12.18 -15.98 -4.50
N ILE A 30 -10.91 -16.24 -4.82
CA ILE A 30 -9.83 -15.26 -4.71
C ILE A 30 -9.48 -14.69 -6.07
N HIS A 31 -9.45 -13.36 -6.15
CA HIS A 31 -9.04 -12.67 -7.36
C HIS A 31 -7.56 -13.00 -7.71
N PRO A 32 -7.22 -13.33 -8.97
CA PRO A 32 -5.86 -13.75 -9.36
C PRO A 32 -4.78 -12.73 -9.00
N LEU A 33 -5.07 -11.44 -9.11
CA LEU A 33 -4.14 -10.37 -8.73
C LEU A 33 -3.75 -10.45 -7.24
N LEU A 34 -4.67 -10.88 -6.37
CA LEU A 34 -4.38 -10.99 -4.94
C LEU A 34 -3.42 -12.15 -4.67
N LEU A 35 -3.57 -13.28 -5.37
CA LEU A 35 -2.63 -14.41 -5.28
C LEU A 35 -1.21 -13.99 -5.70
N LYS A 36 -1.09 -13.23 -6.80
CA LYS A 36 0.20 -12.66 -7.24
C LYS A 36 0.81 -11.73 -6.18
N ARG A 37 -0.01 -10.92 -5.51
CA ARG A 37 0.48 -10.03 -4.43
C ARG A 37 1.07 -10.82 -3.26
N TYR A 38 0.48 -11.95 -2.87
CA TYR A 38 1.06 -12.80 -1.83
C TYR A 38 2.45 -13.28 -2.25
N ILE A 39 2.59 -13.85 -3.46
CA ILE A 39 3.87 -14.33 -3.99
C ILE A 39 4.91 -13.20 -4.08
N HIS A 40 4.51 -12.04 -4.60
CA HIS A 40 5.39 -10.87 -4.67
C HIS A 40 5.86 -10.45 -3.27
N SER A 41 4.94 -10.32 -2.31
CA SER A 41 5.26 -9.88 -0.94
C SER A 41 6.16 -10.85 -0.18
N THR A 42 6.11 -12.15 -0.52
CA THR A 42 6.98 -13.18 0.06
C THR A 42 8.22 -13.49 -0.78
N LYS A 43 8.52 -12.65 -1.79
CA LYS A 43 9.69 -12.79 -2.66
C LYS A 43 9.75 -14.15 -3.37
N GLY A 44 8.59 -14.70 -3.74
CA GLY A 44 8.47 -16.00 -4.40
C GLY A 44 8.48 -17.21 -3.45
N ASP A 45 8.64 -17.02 -2.13
CA ASP A 45 8.54 -18.13 -1.17
C ASP A 45 7.08 -18.57 -1.03
N LEU A 46 6.78 -19.74 -1.60
CA LEU A 46 5.44 -20.32 -1.62
C LEU A 46 4.99 -20.80 -0.24
N GLU A 47 5.88 -21.39 0.57
CA GLU A 47 5.51 -21.87 1.91
C GLU A 47 5.24 -20.69 2.84
N TYR A 48 6.03 -19.62 2.73
CA TYR A 48 5.74 -18.38 3.45
C TYR A 48 4.46 -17.70 2.95
N ALA A 49 4.20 -17.71 1.63
CA ALA A 49 2.95 -17.19 1.06
C ALA A 49 1.72 -17.90 1.63
N LYS A 50 1.75 -19.23 1.74
CA LYS A 50 0.68 -20.02 2.38
C LYS A 50 0.43 -19.59 3.82
N LYS A 51 1.48 -19.44 4.63
CA LYS A 51 1.38 -18.98 6.03
C LYS A 51 0.74 -17.61 6.14
N ILE A 52 1.21 -16.64 5.34
CA ILE A 52 0.69 -15.27 5.35
C ILE A 52 -0.75 -15.21 4.81
N PHE A 53 -1.09 -16.07 3.84
CA PHE A 53 -2.46 -16.21 3.34
C PHE A 53 -3.41 -16.66 4.46
N VAL A 54 -3.11 -17.79 5.13
CA VAL A 54 -3.92 -18.30 6.24
C VAL A 54 -4.03 -17.25 7.34
N HIS A 55 -2.91 -16.69 7.77
CA HIS A 55 -2.87 -15.70 8.84
C HIS A 55 -3.73 -14.46 8.51
N GLY A 56 -3.65 -13.96 7.28
CA GLY A 56 -4.44 -12.82 6.82
C GLY A 56 -5.95 -13.06 6.91
N TYR A 57 -6.41 -14.27 6.56
CA TYR A 57 -7.83 -14.61 6.68
C TYR A 57 -8.26 -14.95 8.11
N THR A 58 -7.38 -15.56 8.92
CA THR A 58 -7.62 -15.76 10.36
C THR A 58 -7.82 -14.43 11.08
N ILE A 59 -6.98 -13.42 10.82
CA ILE A 59 -7.14 -12.09 11.41
C ILE A 59 -8.49 -11.49 11.02
N ARG A 60 -8.88 -11.57 9.74
CA ARG A 60 -10.16 -11.02 9.27
C ARG A 60 -11.35 -11.73 9.88
N HIS A 61 -11.29 -13.05 9.98
CA HIS A 61 -12.32 -13.88 10.60
C HIS A 61 -12.48 -13.54 12.09
N ASN A 62 -11.38 -13.38 12.81
CA ASN A 62 -11.40 -13.08 14.25
C ASN A 62 -11.80 -11.62 14.55
N ASN A 63 -11.74 -10.72 13.57
CA ASN A 63 -11.98 -9.27 13.77
C ASN A 63 -13.03 -8.72 12.78
N PRO A 64 -14.28 -9.24 12.78
CA PRO A 64 -15.30 -8.82 11.81
C PRO A 64 -15.70 -7.36 11.97
N HIS A 65 -15.60 -6.78 13.18
CA HIS A 65 -15.90 -5.36 13.42
C HIS A 65 -14.95 -4.38 12.70
N ILE A 66 -13.76 -4.83 12.28
CA ILE A 66 -12.80 -4.04 11.51
C ILE A 66 -12.98 -4.29 10.01
N PHE A 67 -13.22 -5.54 9.63
CA PHE A 67 -13.11 -5.97 8.23
C PHE A 67 -14.45 -6.24 7.53
N GLY A 68 -15.53 -6.40 8.29
CA GLY A 68 -16.92 -6.53 7.82
C GLY A 68 -17.62 -5.17 7.68
N ASP A 69 -18.73 -5.16 6.95
CA ASP A 69 -19.64 -4.01 6.77
C ASP A 69 -18.95 -2.68 6.46
N ARG A 70 -17.91 -2.73 5.63
CA ARG A 70 -17.15 -1.54 5.22
C ARG A 70 -17.93 -0.75 4.17
N ASP A 71 -18.85 0.09 4.62
CA ASP A 71 -19.55 1.05 3.77
C ASP A 71 -18.69 2.30 3.53
N PRO A 72 -18.22 2.56 2.30
CA PRO A 72 -17.47 3.76 2.00
C PRO A 72 -18.30 5.04 2.19
N LEU A 73 -19.63 4.98 2.14
CA LEU A 73 -20.54 6.13 2.28
C LEU A 73 -20.89 6.44 3.74
N GLU A 74 -20.45 5.61 4.69
CA GLU A 74 -20.70 5.84 6.10
C GLU A 74 -20.11 7.20 6.54
N PRO A 75 -20.83 8.01 7.35
CA PRO A 75 -20.38 9.35 7.74
C PRO A 75 -18.98 9.39 8.35
N LYS A 76 -18.63 8.40 9.19
CA LYS A 76 -17.30 8.32 9.80
C LYS A 76 -16.19 8.13 8.76
N VAL A 77 -16.44 7.30 7.74
CA VAL A 77 -15.49 7.02 6.66
C VAL A 77 -15.35 8.25 5.77
N GLN A 78 -16.48 8.86 5.40
CA GLN A 78 -16.52 10.08 4.60
C GLN A 78 -15.79 11.24 5.28
N ASN A 79 -15.89 11.39 6.60
CA ASN A 79 -15.16 12.43 7.34
C ASN A 79 -13.64 12.23 7.26
N VAL A 80 -13.17 10.99 7.40
CA VAL A 80 -11.74 10.66 7.24
C VAL A 80 -11.29 10.91 5.80
N LEU A 81 -12.08 10.50 4.80
CA LEU A 81 -11.75 10.71 3.39
C LEU A 81 -11.66 12.19 3.03
N LYS A 82 -12.58 13.03 3.52
CA LYS A 82 -12.54 14.50 3.34
C LYS A 82 -11.32 15.12 4.00
N ALA A 83 -10.92 14.63 5.18
CA ALA A 83 -9.70 15.10 5.82
C ALA A 83 -8.46 14.73 5.01
N ILE A 84 -8.38 13.51 4.48
CA ILE A 84 -7.30 13.09 3.58
C ILE A 84 -7.27 14.00 2.35
N GLU A 85 -8.41 14.17 1.67
CA GLU A 85 -8.54 15.05 0.51
C GLU A 85 -8.07 16.47 0.84
N TYR A 86 -8.48 17.02 1.99
CA TYR A 86 -8.03 18.33 2.47
C TYR A 86 -6.51 18.43 2.54
N PHE A 87 -5.83 17.44 3.13
CA PHE A 87 -4.38 17.45 3.30
C PHE A 87 -3.61 17.13 2.01
N THR A 88 -4.19 16.35 1.11
CA THR A 88 -3.54 15.93 -0.13
C THR A 88 -3.84 16.86 -1.31
N ASP A 89 -4.76 17.81 -1.15
CA ASP A 89 -5.09 18.79 -2.19
C ASP A 89 -3.91 19.75 -2.40
N ASP A 90 -3.10 19.45 -3.42
CA ASP A 90 -1.94 20.23 -3.82
C ASP A 90 -2.27 21.69 -4.19
N THR A 91 -3.53 22.01 -4.51
CA THR A 91 -3.94 23.39 -4.84
C THR A 91 -4.04 24.27 -3.59
N ARG A 92 -4.22 23.68 -2.41
CA ARG A 92 -4.30 24.38 -1.12
C ARG A 92 -2.93 24.70 -0.53
N TRP A 93 -1.92 23.94 -0.90
CA TRP A 93 -0.55 24.20 -0.45
C TRP A 93 0.04 25.37 -1.23
N LYS A 94 0.15 26.53 -0.56
CA LYS A 94 0.93 27.64 -1.10
C LYS A 94 2.40 27.42 -0.77
N ILE A 95 3.24 27.39 -1.81
CA ILE A 95 4.69 27.35 -1.63
C ILE A 95 5.12 28.77 -1.26
N ASP A 96 5.73 28.91 -0.10
CA ASP A 96 6.38 30.16 0.28
C ASP A 96 7.65 30.34 -0.56
N GLU A 97 7.53 31.07 -1.67
CA GLU A 97 8.64 31.34 -2.57
C GLU A 97 9.73 32.22 -1.94
N THR A 98 9.43 32.96 -0.88
CA THR A 98 10.44 33.76 -0.14
C THR A 98 11.45 32.88 0.58
N ARG A 99 11.09 31.61 0.80
CA ARG A 99 11.95 30.57 1.40
C ARG A 99 12.62 29.67 0.38
N ARG A 100 12.35 29.83 -0.92
CA ARG A 100 13.23 29.26 -1.94
C ARG A 100 14.54 30.01 -1.83
N THR A 101 15.55 29.38 -1.23
CA THR A 101 16.91 29.91 -1.27
C THR A 101 17.25 30.20 -2.72
N SER A 102 17.68 31.43 -3.01
CA SER A 102 18.17 31.82 -4.32
C SER A 102 19.30 30.86 -4.68
N TYR A 103 19.18 30.20 -5.83
CA TYR A 103 20.22 29.36 -6.39
C TYR A 103 21.47 30.21 -6.62
N HIS A 104 22.39 30.22 -5.65
CA HIS A 104 23.74 30.73 -5.84
C HIS A 104 24.61 29.56 -6.28
N LYS A 105 25.10 29.63 -7.53
CA LYS A 105 26.06 28.67 -8.08
C LYS A 105 27.42 28.87 -7.39
N SER A 106 27.54 28.42 -6.15
CA SER A 106 28.78 28.34 -5.40
C SER A 106 29.34 26.93 -5.54
N HIS A 107 30.53 26.82 -6.10
CA HIS A 107 31.39 25.64 -6.22
C HIS A 107 30.86 24.30 -5.62
N GLY A 108 30.36 23.42 -6.48
CA GLY A 108 30.58 21.97 -6.35
C GLY A 108 29.71 21.14 -5.42
N THR A 109 28.81 21.69 -4.61
CA THR A 109 27.92 20.90 -3.73
C THR A 109 26.45 21.13 -4.04
N VAL A 110 25.74 20.07 -4.43
CA VAL A 110 24.29 20.07 -4.60
C VAL A 110 23.66 20.00 -3.21
N GLU A 111 23.23 21.14 -2.67
CA GLU A 111 22.38 21.14 -1.49
C GLU A 111 20.96 20.73 -1.89
N LEU A 112 20.46 19.65 -1.29
CA LEU A 112 19.08 19.20 -1.40
C LEU A 112 18.15 20.23 -0.75
N SER A 113 17.67 21.20 -1.54
CA SER A 113 16.64 22.16 -1.12
C SER A 113 15.30 21.44 -1.02
N GLY A 114 14.87 21.15 0.21
CA GLY A 114 13.54 20.62 0.50
C GLY A 114 12.47 21.68 0.23
N SER A 115 11.46 21.33 -0.57
CA SER A 115 10.26 22.15 -0.73
C SER A 115 9.47 22.17 0.58
N LEU A 116 9.67 23.21 1.39
CA LEU A 116 8.90 23.44 2.61
C LEU A 116 7.57 24.10 2.24
N ARG A 117 6.57 23.27 1.92
CA ARG A 117 5.17 23.71 1.72
C ARG A 117 4.63 24.28 3.04
N LYS A 118 4.04 25.47 3.01
CA LYS A 118 3.37 26.08 4.17
C LYS A 118 1.87 25.84 4.03
N LEU A 119 1.23 25.25 5.05
CA LEU A 119 -0.23 25.17 5.11
C LEU A 119 -0.75 26.52 5.62
N GLU A 120 -1.60 27.19 4.85
CA GLU A 120 -2.38 28.33 5.34
C GLU A 120 -3.81 27.83 5.61
N ILE A 121 -4.29 28.08 6.83
CA ILE A 121 -5.64 27.72 7.29
C ILE A 121 -6.35 29.06 7.48
N ASP A 122 -7.48 29.26 6.79
CA ASP A 122 -8.37 30.41 6.97
C ASP A 122 -9.04 30.40 8.36
#